data_AF-A0AAJ2F7S2-F1
#
_entry.id   AF-A0AAJ2F7S2-F1
#
_cell.length_a   1.000
_cell.length_b   1.000
_cell.length_c   1.000
_cell.angle_alpha   90.00
_cell.angle_beta   90.00
_cell.angle_gamma   90.00
#
_symmetry.space_group_name_H-M   'P 1'
#
loop_
_entity.id
_entity.type
_entity.pdbx_description
1 polymer ?
#
loop_
_entity_poly.entity_id
_entity_poly.type
_entity_poly.pdbx_seq_one_letter_code
_entity_poly.pdbx_strand_id
1 'polypeptide(L)'
;MFTEGNILLYTPFYFRNGAPAKTKYFIVIKVINDTAVLASLPSSQDYVPAYIDLTNTDCCIEIIEANFNCYFFPAGNPIATNGWAFSKHTFVYGNQLDDFETTTLLDIYPIENIDYKIIGQLKDDILAQIITCFKNSSTVKRKYKRLL
;
A
#
# COMPACT_ATOMS: atom_id res chain seq x y z
N MET A 1 0.76 6.86 -16.03
CA MET A 1 1.11 7.90 -15.04
C MET A 1 0.56 7.48 -13.70
N PHE A 2 1.34 7.57 -12.62
CA PHE A 2 0.90 7.16 -11.29
C PHE A 2 -0.11 8.17 -10.73
N THR A 3 -1.28 7.70 -10.32
CA THR A 3 -2.33 8.51 -9.67
C THR A 3 -2.60 7.99 -8.27
N GLU A 4 -3.00 8.87 -7.36
CA GLU A 4 -3.37 8.50 -5.99
C GLU A 4 -4.48 7.46 -6.00
N GLY A 5 -4.31 6.38 -5.24
CA GLY A 5 -5.20 5.23 -5.18
C GLY A 5 -5.00 4.18 -6.28
N ASN A 6 -4.08 4.35 -7.23
CA ASN A 6 -3.77 3.29 -8.19
C ASN A 6 -3.30 2.02 -7.46
N ILE A 7 -3.86 0.89 -7.88
CA ILE A 7 -3.41 -0.45 -7.53
C ILE A 7 -2.67 -1.01 -8.74
N LEU A 8 -1.37 -1.20 -8.59
CA LEU A 8 -0.51 -1.74 -9.64
C LEU A 8 -0.03 -3.13 -9.25
N LEU A 9 0.23 -3.96 -10.24
CA LEU A 9 0.87 -5.27 -10.09
C LEU A 9 2.15 -5.31 -10.91
N TYR A 10 3.29 -5.44 -10.25
CA TYR A 10 4.59 -5.59 -10.89
C TYR A 10 4.97 -7.07 -11.00
N THR A 11 5.49 -7.48 -12.16
CA THR A 11 5.85 -8.88 -12.47
C THR A 11 7.16 -8.94 -13.26
N PRO A 12 8.33 -8.95 -12.59
CA PRO A 12 8.57 -8.92 -11.15
C PRO A 12 8.78 -7.49 -10.60
N PHE A 13 8.74 -7.34 -9.27
CA PHE A 13 9.20 -6.15 -8.56
C PHE A 13 10.62 -6.37 -8.00
N TYR A 14 11.53 -5.43 -8.27
CA TYR A 14 12.90 -5.39 -7.77
C TYR A 14 12.99 -4.56 -6.48
N PHE A 15 13.46 -5.19 -5.40
CA PHE A 15 13.59 -4.52 -4.11
C PHE A 15 14.91 -3.76 -3.99
N ARG A 16 14.87 -2.55 -3.42
CA ARG A 16 16.06 -1.71 -3.16
C ARG A 16 17.10 -2.38 -2.26
N ASN A 17 16.67 -3.30 -1.40
CA ASN A 17 17.55 -4.01 -0.47
C ASN A 17 18.25 -5.24 -1.11
N GLY A 18 18.11 -5.44 -2.43
CA GLY A 18 18.72 -6.58 -3.13
C GLY A 18 18.05 -7.93 -2.87
N ALA A 19 16.90 -7.95 -2.17
CA ALA A 19 16.13 -9.19 -2.02
C ALA A 19 15.67 -9.70 -3.40
N PRO A 20 15.48 -11.03 -3.57
CA PRO A 20 15.05 -11.61 -4.83
C PRO A 20 13.77 -10.96 -5.35
N ALA A 21 13.74 -10.67 -6.65
CA ALA A 21 12.60 -10.04 -7.30
C ALA A 21 11.36 -10.95 -7.21
N LYS A 22 10.19 -10.34 -6.95
CA LYS A 22 8.93 -11.07 -6.74
C LYS A 22 7.76 -10.30 -7.32
N THR A 23 6.72 -11.01 -7.73
CA THR A 23 5.43 -10.38 -8.05
C THR A 23 4.91 -9.62 -6.84
N LYS A 24 4.60 -8.34 -7.00
CA LYS A 24 4.12 -7.48 -5.91
C LYS A 24 3.03 -6.53 -6.37
N TYR A 25 2.02 -6.39 -5.50
CA TYR A 25 1.11 -5.26 -5.58
C TYR A 25 1.79 -4.00 -5.07
N PHE A 26 1.36 -2.86 -5.60
CA PHE A 26 1.86 -1.55 -5.25
C PHE A 26 0.67 -0.59 -5.22
N ILE A 27 0.42 0.02 -4.06
CA ILE A 27 -0.67 0.98 -3.87
C ILE A 27 -0.07 2.37 -3.78
N VAL A 28 -0.44 3.25 -4.71
CA VAL A 28 -0.05 4.66 -4.69
C VAL A 28 -0.93 5.37 -3.65
N ILE A 29 -0.32 5.88 -2.58
CA ILE A 29 -1.05 6.59 -1.51
C ILE A 29 -1.06 8.09 -1.77
N LYS A 30 0.06 8.65 -2.21
CA LYS A 30 0.21 10.09 -2.48
C LYS A 30 1.13 10.32 -3.67
N VAL A 31 0.82 11.29 -4.52
CA VAL A 31 1.76 11.80 -5.54
C VAL A 31 2.48 13.03 -4.97
N ILE A 32 3.80 13.08 -5.14
CA ILE A 32 4.68 14.11 -4.58
C ILE A 32 5.30 14.90 -5.74
N ASN A 33 4.80 16.11 -5.97
CA ASN A 33 5.29 17.06 -6.98
C ASN A 33 5.45 16.46 -8.39
N ASP A 34 4.64 15.46 -8.75
CA ASP A 34 4.73 14.67 -9.99
C ASP A 34 6.06 13.92 -10.23
N THR A 35 7.03 14.04 -9.33
CA THR A 35 8.37 13.43 -9.44
C THR A 35 8.52 12.16 -8.61
N ALA A 36 7.66 11.95 -7.62
CA ALA A 36 7.71 10.77 -6.77
C ALA A 36 6.31 10.36 -6.31
N VAL A 37 6.20 9.14 -5.81
CA VAL A 37 4.99 8.61 -5.18
C VAL A 37 5.31 8.02 -3.81
N LEU A 38 4.48 8.33 -2.83
CA LEU A 38 4.41 7.58 -1.59
C LEU A 38 3.54 6.35 -1.83
N ALA A 39 4.08 5.18 -1.57
CA ALA A 39 3.39 3.93 -1.82
C ALA A 39 3.64 2.89 -0.75
N SER A 40 2.84 1.83 -0.81
CA SER A 40 3.07 0.62 -0.03
C SER A 40 3.07 -0.60 -0.93
N LEU A 41 3.76 -1.65 -0.47
CA LEU A 41 3.74 -2.98 -1.06
C LEU A 41 2.88 -3.87 -0.16
N PRO A 42 1.56 -4.02 -0.44
CA PRO A 42 0.69 -4.79 0.42
C PRO A 42 1.16 -6.24 0.54
N SER A 43 0.90 -6.85 1.71
CA SER A 43 1.32 -8.21 2.01
C SER A 43 0.15 -9.03 2.49
N SER A 44 0.04 -10.28 2.04
CA SER A 44 -0.88 -11.25 2.63
C SER A 44 -0.30 -11.91 3.89
N GLN A 45 0.91 -11.53 4.30
CA GLN A 45 1.51 -12.02 5.53
C GLN A 45 0.99 -11.19 6.69
N ASP A 46 0.42 -11.88 7.66
CA ASP A 46 -0.19 -11.28 8.83
C ASP A 46 0.86 -11.13 9.95
N TYR A 47 1.13 -9.87 10.30
CA TYR A 47 1.95 -9.48 11.45
C TYR A 47 1.11 -8.81 12.56
N VAL A 48 -0.21 -8.79 12.44
CA VAL A 48 -1.10 -8.28 13.49
C VAL A 48 -0.96 -9.19 14.72
N PRO A 49 -0.83 -8.64 15.93
CA PRO A 49 -0.77 -9.45 17.14
C PRO A 49 -1.99 -10.36 17.29
N ALA A 50 -1.76 -11.64 17.64
CA ALA A 50 -2.78 -12.69 17.62
C ALA A 50 -3.98 -12.46 18.56
N TYR A 51 -3.89 -11.53 19.52
CA TYR A 51 -4.99 -11.17 20.41
C TYR A 51 -5.99 -10.19 19.78
N ILE A 52 -5.67 -9.62 18.61
CA ILE A 52 -6.58 -8.76 17.85
C ILE A 52 -7.49 -9.63 17.00
N ASP A 53 -8.79 -9.48 17.19
CA ASP A 53 -9.80 -10.13 16.35
C ASP A 53 -10.11 -9.30 15.11
N LEU A 54 -9.57 -9.70 13.97
CA LEU A 54 -9.79 -9.05 12.67
C LEU A 54 -11.25 -9.08 12.19
N THR A 55 -12.11 -9.91 12.77
CA THR A 55 -13.53 -9.97 12.37
C THR A 55 -14.39 -8.89 13.01
N ASN A 56 -13.93 -8.34 14.14
CA ASN A 56 -14.65 -7.35 14.94
C ASN A 56 -13.88 -6.03 15.11
N THR A 57 -12.74 -5.88 14.42
CA THR A 57 -11.90 -4.68 14.48
C THR A 57 -12.05 -3.83 13.23
N ASP A 58 -11.94 -2.50 13.39
CA ASP A 58 -11.85 -1.56 12.27
C ASP A 58 -10.67 -1.89 11.35
N CYS A 59 -10.77 -1.53 10.07
CA CYS A 59 -9.70 -1.80 9.11
C CYS A 59 -8.36 -1.13 9.47
N CYS A 60 -8.39 -0.04 10.24
CA CYS A 60 -7.18 0.58 10.79
C CYS A 60 -6.85 0.02 12.18
N ILE A 61 -5.67 -0.58 12.31
CA ILE A 61 -5.16 -1.15 13.56
C ILE A 61 -3.97 -0.30 14.00
N GLU A 62 -4.08 0.39 15.12
CA GLU A 62 -2.99 1.09 15.81
C GLU A 62 -2.81 0.47 17.21
N ILE A 63 -1.57 0.07 17.52
CA ILE A 63 -1.20 -0.46 18.83
C ILE A 63 0.06 0.28 19.26
N ILE A 64 -0.14 1.34 20.03
CA ILE A 64 0.93 2.29 20.40
C ILE A 64 2.00 1.59 21.22
N GLU A 65 1.60 0.72 22.15
CA GLU A 65 2.49 -0.01 23.07
C GLU A 65 3.41 -0.97 22.32
N ALA A 66 2.97 -1.48 21.17
CA ALA A 66 3.74 -2.37 20.31
C ALA A 66 4.47 -1.63 19.18
N ASN A 67 4.34 -0.31 19.09
CA ASN A 67 4.80 0.49 17.95
C ASN A 67 4.35 -0.14 16.61
N PHE A 68 3.08 -0.54 16.55
CA PHE A 68 2.50 -1.28 15.44
C PHE A 68 1.34 -0.51 14.80
N ASN A 69 1.32 -0.53 13.46
CA ASN A 69 0.24 0.03 12.68
C ASN A 69 0.06 -0.68 11.35
N CYS A 70 -1.18 -0.96 10.99
CA CYS A 70 -1.54 -1.32 9.64
C CYS A 70 -2.96 -0.91 9.28
N TYR A 71 -3.20 -0.78 7.99
CA TYR A 71 -4.53 -0.85 7.40
C TYR A 71 -4.71 -2.23 6.77
N PHE A 72 -5.78 -2.96 7.12
CA PHE A 72 -6.05 -4.29 6.57
C PHE A 72 -7.25 -4.27 5.60
N PHE A 73 -7.13 -5.06 4.53
CA PHE A 73 -8.17 -5.32 3.57
C PHE A 73 -8.73 -6.74 3.82
N PRO A 74 -10.01 -6.88 4.17
CA PRO A 74 -10.62 -8.19 4.28
C PRO A 74 -10.63 -8.92 2.93
N ALA A 75 -10.41 -10.24 2.96
CA ALA A 75 -10.42 -11.06 1.74
C ALA A 75 -11.77 -10.98 1.03
N GLY A 76 -11.76 -10.82 -0.29
CA GLY A 76 -12.96 -10.81 -1.13
C GLY A 76 -13.78 -9.52 -1.08
N ASN A 77 -13.45 -8.56 -0.19
CA ASN A 77 -14.15 -7.28 -0.15
C ASN A 77 -13.68 -6.36 -1.29
N PRO A 78 -14.59 -5.85 -2.15
CA PRO A 78 -14.22 -4.95 -3.24
C PRO A 78 -13.61 -3.65 -2.73
N ILE A 79 -12.35 -3.40 -3.07
CA ILE A 79 -11.63 -2.18 -2.67
C ILE A 79 -11.46 -1.19 -3.80
N ALA A 80 -11.60 -1.65 -5.05
CA ALA A 80 -11.43 -0.83 -6.23
C ALA A 80 -12.78 -0.42 -6.84
N THR A 81 -12.78 0.67 -7.62
CA THR A 81 -13.95 1.20 -8.33
C THR A 81 -14.49 0.23 -9.40
N ASN A 82 -13.64 -0.65 -9.93
CA ASN A 82 -14.01 -1.71 -10.87
C ASN A 82 -14.46 -3.01 -10.18
N GLY A 83 -14.65 -2.99 -8.85
CA GLY A 83 -15.07 -4.17 -8.09
C GLY A 83 -13.94 -5.14 -7.73
N TRP A 84 -12.69 -4.84 -8.09
CA TRP A 84 -11.55 -5.70 -7.76
C TRP A 84 -11.30 -5.79 -6.25
N ALA A 85 -10.88 -6.99 -5.80
CA ALA A 85 -10.60 -7.33 -4.41
C ALA A 85 -9.37 -8.24 -4.31
N PHE A 86 -8.68 -8.18 -3.16
CA PHE A 86 -7.68 -9.19 -2.82
C PHE A 86 -8.35 -10.53 -2.48
N SER A 87 -7.77 -11.65 -2.93
CA SER A 87 -8.27 -12.99 -2.64
C SER A 87 -7.93 -13.49 -1.22
N LYS A 88 -7.03 -12.81 -0.51
CA LYS A 88 -6.62 -13.08 0.87
C LYS A 88 -6.65 -11.81 1.68
N HIS A 89 -6.72 -11.94 3.01
CA HIS A 89 -6.47 -10.81 3.90
C HIS A 89 -5.12 -10.19 3.54
N THR A 90 -5.13 -8.88 3.32
CA THR A 90 -3.98 -8.16 2.80
C THR A 90 -3.78 -6.91 3.61
N PHE A 91 -2.54 -6.64 3.99
CA PHE A 91 -2.17 -5.62 4.96
C PHE A 91 -1.24 -4.60 4.34
N VAL A 92 -1.43 -3.35 4.74
CA VAL A 92 -0.59 -2.20 4.40
C VAL A 92 -0.01 -1.69 5.71
N TYR A 93 1.29 -1.92 5.92
CA TYR A 93 1.96 -1.57 7.17
C TYR A 93 2.50 -0.15 7.14
N GLY A 94 2.22 0.65 8.17
CA GLY A 94 2.64 2.05 8.24
C GLY A 94 4.17 2.22 8.23
N ASN A 95 4.91 1.26 8.80
CA ASN A 95 6.37 1.24 8.79
C ASN A 95 6.99 0.80 7.44
N GLN A 96 6.19 0.23 6.53
CA GLN A 96 6.59 -0.23 5.20
C GLN A 96 6.21 0.77 4.09
N LEU A 97 5.69 1.94 4.46
CA LEU A 97 5.55 3.05 3.51
C LEU A 97 6.92 3.48 3.01
N ASP A 98 7.02 3.68 1.69
CA ASP A 98 8.23 4.17 1.06
C ASP A 98 7.91 5.11 -0.10
N ASP A 99 8.87 5.98 -0.43
CA ASP A 99 8.77 6.91 -1.55
C ASP A 99 9.61 6.43 -2.74
N PHE A 100 9.03 6.50 -3.93
CA PHE A 100 9.62 6.05 -5.19
C PHE A 100 9.64 7.18 -6.20
N GLU A 101 10.80 7.47 -6.77
CA GLU A 101 10.91 8.40 -7.89
C GLU A 101 10.21 7.82 -9.12
N THR A 102 9.36 8.62 -9.76
CA THR A 102 8.56 8.19 -10.90
C THR A 102 9.46 7.86 -12.10
N THR A 103 10.52 8.64 -12.31
CA THR A 103 11.55 8.41 -13.34
C THR A 103 12.20 7.04 -13.15
N THR A 104 12.67 6.74 -11.94
CA THR A 104 13.28 5.43 -11.64
C THR A 104 12.31 4.28 -11.88
N LEU A 105 11.03 4.43 -11.50
CA LEU A 105 10.03 3.40 -11.77
C LEU A 105 9.80 3.20 -13.27
N LEU A 106 9.79 4.27 -14.06
CA LEU A 106 9.62 4.20 -15.51
C LEU A 106 10.85 3.64 -16.23
N ASP A 107 12.05 3.88 -15.70
CA ASP A 107 13.29 3.31 -16.24
C ASP A 107 13.37 1.80 -15.99
N ILE A 108 12.92 1.34 -14.81
CA ILE A 108 12.93 -0.09 -14.46
C ILE A 108 11.74 -0.83 -15.09
N TYR A 109 10.58 -0.18 -15.19
CA TYR A 109 9.32 -0.77 -15.66
C TYR A 109 8.70 0.08 -16.79
N PRO A 110 9.32 0.14 -17.97
CA PRO A 110 8.92 1.05 -19.04
C PRO A 110 7.60 0.67 -19.71
N ILE A 111 7.19 -0.60 -19.71
CA ILE A 111 6.08 -1.08 -20.54
C ILE A 111 4.92 -1.61 -19.70
N GLU A 112 3.79 -0.93 -19.76
CA GLU A 112 2.52 -1.41 -19.20
C GLU A 112 2.06 -2.71 -19.90
N ASN A 113 1.50 -3.63 -19.13
CA ASN A 113 1.13 -5.00 -19.48
C ASN A 113 2.28 -6.00 -19.67
N ILE A 114 3.53 -5.54 -19.67
CA ILE A 114 4.72 -6.40 -19.63
C ILE A 114 5.34 -6.33 -18.23
N ASP A 115 5.78 -5.14 -17.81
CA ASP A 115 6.53 -4.94 -16.57
C ASP A 115 5.60 -4.72 -15.36
N TYR A 116 4.48 -4.04 -15.61
CA TYR A 116 3.44 -3.80 -14.62
C TYR A 116 2.05 -3.78 -15.24
N LYS A 117 1.02 -3.97 -14.41
CA LYS A 117 -0.40 -3.85 -14.81
C LYS A 117 -1.14 -2.93 -13.86
N ILE A 118 -1.99 -2.06 -14.40
CA ILE A 118 -2.96 -1.32 -13.61
C ILE A 118 -4.14 -2.26 -13.32
N ILE A 119 -4.31 -2.62 -12.06
CA ILE A 119 -5.36 -3.52 -11.59
C ILE A 119 -6.67 -2.77 -11.40
N GLY A 120 -6.58 -1.53 -10.92
CA GLY A 120 -7.72 -0.66 -10.70
C GLY A 120 -7.34 0.55 -9.85
N GLN A 121 -8.37 1.30 -9.50
CA GLN A 121 -8.29 2.50 -8.68
C GLN A 121 -9.02 2.21 -7.37
N LEU A 122 -8.38 2.46 -6.22
CA LEU A 122 -9.05 2.39 -4.91
C LEU A 122 -10.28 3.30 -4.89
N LYS A 123 -11.33 2.85 -4.20
CA LYS A 123 -12.45 3.73 -3.88
C LYS A 123 -11.97 4.89 -3.00
N ASP A 124 -12.56 6.06 -3.20
CA ASP A 124 -12.14 7.30 -2.55
C ASP A 124 -12.25 7.22 -1.01
N ASP A 125 -13.30 6.56 -0.51
CA ASP A 125 -13.53 6.34 0.92
C ASP A 125 -12.43 5.45 1.53
N ILE A 126 -12.03 4.40 0.83
CA ILE A 126 -10.96 3.49 1.27
C ILE A 126 -9.61 4.22 1.27
N LEU A 127 -9.31 5.00 0.23
CA LEU A 127 -8.08 5.79 0.19
C LEU A 127 -8.04 6.81 1.35
N ALA A 128 -9.15 7.51 1.61
CA ALA A 128 -9.25 8.44 2.72
C ALA A 128 -9.07 7.77 4.09
N GLN A 129 -9.61 6.55 4.27
CA GLN A 129 -9.41 5.76 5.49
C GLN A 129 -7.95 5.34 5.69
N ILE A 130 -7.27 4.91 4.63
CA ILE A 130 -5.83 4.57 4.67
C ILE A 130 -5.00 5.79 5.07
N ILE A 131 -5.24 6.94 4.42
CA ILE A 131 -4.54 8.20 4.71
C ILE A 131 -4.75 8.59 6.18
N THR A 132 -5.99 8.55 6.65
CA THR A 132 -6.34 8.88 8.04
C THR A 132 -5.66 7.94 9.04
N CYS A 133 -5.65 6.63 8.75
CA CYS A 133 -5.00 5.63 9.56
C CYS A 133 -3.50 5.95 9.77
N PHE A 134 -2.79 6.24 8.68
CA PHE A 134 -1.36 6.48 8.71
C PHE A 134 -0.97 7.87 9.23
N LYS A 135 -1.78 8.89 8.96
CA LYS A 135 -1.54 10.25 9.48
C LYS A 135 -1.54 10.27 11.01
N ASN A 136 -2.41 9.48 11.62
CA ASN A 136 -2.55 9.42 13.08
C ASN A 136 -1.55 8.46 13.76
N SER A 137 -1.05 7.45 13.06
CA SER A 137 -0.18 6.40 13.63
C SER A 137 1.18 6.88 14.14
N SER A 138 1.58 6.56 15.37
CA SER A 138 2.91 6.90 15.90
C SER A 138 4.08 6.26 15.12
N THR A 139 3.82 5.15 14.43
CA THR A 139 4.82 4.33 13.73
C THR A 139 5.24 4.88 12.36
N VAL A 140 4.40 5.70 11.75
CA VAL A 140 4.63 6.22 10.40
C VAL A 140 5.66 7.34 10.47
N LYS A 141 6.69 7.24 9.61
CA LYS A 141 7.78 8.22 9.54
C LYS A 141 7.19 9.63 9.38
N ARG A 142 7.69 10.57 10.20
CA ARG A 142 7.21 11.97 10.22
C ARG A 142 7.23 12.65 8.85
N LYS A 143 8.17 12.29 7.97
CA LYS A 143 8.20 12.80 6.58
C LYS A 143 6.95 12.42 5.79
N TYR A 144 6.44 11.20 5.94
CA TYR A 144 5.25 10.73 5.23
C TYR A 144 3.98 11.30 5.83
N LYS A 145 3.90 11.42 7.16
CA LYS A 145 2.77 12.09 7.81
C LYS A 145 2.53 13.53 7.36
N ARG A 146 3.57 14.24 6.92
CA ARG A 146 3.45 15.62 6.42
C ARG A 146 2.91 15.68 4.99
N LEU A 147 2.98 14.57 4.26
CA LEU A 147 2.49 14.45 2.87
C LEU A 147 1.03 13.95 2.82
N LEU A 148 0.62 13.21 3.86
CA LEU A 148 -0.74 12.71 4.11
C LEU A 148 -1.58 13.76 4.84
#